data_AF-A0A315AD82-F1
#
_entry.id   AF-A0A315AD82-F1
#
_cell.length_a   1.000
_cell.length_b   1.000
_cell.length_c   1.000
_cell.angle_alpha   90.00
_cell.angle_beta   90.00
_cell.angle_gamma   90.00
#
_symmetry.space_group_name_H-M   'P 1'
#
loop_
_entity.id
_entity.type
_entity.pdbx_description
1 polymer ?
#
loop_
_entity_poly.entity_id
_entity_poly.type
_entity_poly.pdbx_seq_one_letter_code
_entity_poly.pdbx_strand_id
1 'polypeptide(L)'
;MQWNIKRWLATLITASAALLSACGGGGSGEHETLDVVRLAKSNANLSVLAEAIDAAGLATTLSAAGPYTVFAPTNQAFLDLLAELKISKAELLANKDFLTSVLTYHVLGSKVVSSAVPVGQPITTVQKGYFKAGTLGRSLTITDGRNRVSNVVTADVVAQNGVVHTIDKVLLPANKNVLQTAIALSTEAQPEFSILVEAVVAADLVTTLSGDGPFTVFAPNNAAFAALLTELGTTKAALLADKPLLTKVLTYHVVPGLVLKAQVPVGSPITTVQKDTFTVNAALAITDQRARSANITATDVLASNGVIHAIDKVILPKP
;
A
#
# COMPACT_ATOMS: atom_id res chain seq x y z
N MET A 1 -23.28 -73.15 -32.39
CA MET A 1 -23.14 -73.77 -33.72
C MET A 1 -22.35 -72.78 -34.58
N GLN A 2 -21.07 -73.10 -34.85
CA GLN A 2 -20.22 -72.69 -35.99
C GLN A 2 -19.90 -71.18 -36.17
N TRP A 3 -18.66 -70.67 -36.02
CA TRP A 3 -17.35 -70.87 -36.71
C TRP A 3 -17.21 -70.22 -38.09
N ASN A 4 -16.17 -69.36 -38.22
CA ASN A 4 -15.40 -68.86 -39.39
C ASN A 4 -15.44 -67.33 -39.57
N ILE A 5 -14.37 -66.56 -39.31
CA ILE A 5 -12.99 -66.54 -39.84
C ILE A 5 -12.95 -66.24 -41.36
N LYS A 6 -12.60 -65.01 -41.72
CA LYS A 6 -11.74 -64.69 -42.87
C LYS A 6 -10.81 -63.50 -42.56
N ARG A 7 -9.54 -63.83 -42.31
CA ARG A 7 -8.35 -62.98 -42.43
C ARG A 7 -8.25 -62.45 -43.86
N TRP A 8 -7.83 -61.21 -44.12
CA TRP A 8 -6.97 -60.86 -45.28
C TRP A 8 -6.16 -59.58 -45.02
N LEU A 9 -4.84 -59.80 -44.95
CA LEU A 9 -3.68 -58.99 -45.36
C LEU A 9 -3.43 -57.56 -44.83
N ALA A 10 -2.34 -57.48 -44.05
CA ALA A 10 -1.56 -56.30 -43.75
C ALA A 10 -0.75 -55.84 -44.98
N THR A 11 -0.66 -54.52 -45.17
CA THR A 11 0.36 -53.88 -46.01
C THR A 11 1.05 -52.83 -45.16
N LEU A 12 2.23 -53.18 -44.65
CA LEU A 12 3.19 -52.24 -44.06
C LEU A 12 3.77 -51.38 -45.19
N ILE A 13 3.57 -50.06 -45.11
CA ILE A 13 4.36 -49.10 -45.87
C ILE A 13 5.49 -48.64 -44.95
N THR A 14 6.67 -49.21 -45.15
CA THR A 14 7.92 -48.75 -44.54
C THR A 14 8.37 -47.48 -45.27
N ALA A 15 8.13 -46.32 -44.66
CA ALA A 15 8.77 -45.08 -45.07
C ALA A 15 10.18 -45.04 -44.45
N SER A 16 11.20 -45.31 -45.26
CA SER A 16 12.61 -45.08 -44.92
C SER A 16 12.86 -43.59 -44.77
N ALA A 17 12.91 -43.10 -43.53
CA ALA A 17 13.42 -41.76 -43.22
C ALA A 17 14.95 -41.81 -43.22
N ALA A 18 15.56 -41.10 -44.15
CA ALA A 18 17.01 -40.87 -44.17
C ALA A 18 17.41 -40.10 -42.90
N LEU A 19 18.27 -40.71 -42.09
CA LEU A 19 18.94 -40.06 -40.97
C LEU A 19 19.98 -39.07 -41.53
N LEU A 20 19.62 -37.79 -41.59
CA LEU A 20 20.58 -36.70 -41.68
C LEU A 20 21.14 -36.47 -40.28
N SER A 21 22.33 -37.03 -40.02
CA SER A 21 23.17 -36.62 -38.90
C SER A 21 23.60 -35.17 -39.07
N ALA A 22 22.90 -34.25 -38.43
CA ALA A 22 23.38 -32.90 -38.20
C ALA A 22 24.24 -32.89 -36.93
N CYS A 23 25.54 -33.10 -37.09
CA CYS A 23 26.53 -32.62 -36.13
C CYS A 23 26.94 -31.20 -36.55
N GLY A 24 26.86 -30.25 -35.62
CA GLY A 24 27.57 -28.98 -35.74
C GLY A 24 26.69 -27.76 -35.50
N GLY A 25 26.86 -27.14 -34.34
CA GLY A 25 26.31 -25.81 -34.07
C GLY A 25 25.99 -25.62 -32.60
N GLY A 26 27.02 -25.35 -31.78
CA GLY A 26 26.83 -24.82 -30.44
C GLY A 26 26.06 -23.50 -30.52
N GLY A 27 24.79 -23.56 -30.20
CA GLY A 27 23.93 -22.41 -29.98
C GLY A 27 23.32 -22.56 -28.60
N SER A 28 24.08 -22.19 -27.57
CA SER A 28 23.50 -21.80 -26.30
C SER A 28 22.59 -20.61 -26.60
N GLY A 29 21.31 -20.89 -26.84
CA GLY A 29 20.25 -19.90 -26.75
C GLY A 29 20.17 -19.47 -25.29
N GLU A 30 21.12 -18.65 -24.86
CA GLU A 30 20.93 -17.77 -23.73
C GLU A 30 19.71 -16.94 -24.10
N HIS A 31 18.56 -17.25 -23.51
CA HIS A 31 17.49 -16.27 -23.42
C HIS A 31 18.11 -15.07 -22.70
N GLU A 32 18.53 -14.05 -23.45
CA GLU A 32 19.01 -12.79 -22.89
C GLU A 32 17.87 -12.28 -22.00
N THR A 33 17.97 -12.50 -20.70
CA THR A 33 17.01 -11.96 -19.75
C THR A 33 17.09 -10.45 -19.88
N LEU A 34 15.99 -9.82 -20.29
CA LEU A 34 15.93 -8.37 -20.44
C LEU A 34 16.03 -7.71 -19.06
N ASP A 35 16.70 -6.56 -18.98
CA ASP A 35 16.59 -5.68 -17.83
C ASP A 35 15.14 -5.15 -17.69
N VAL A 36 14.78 -4.62 -16.53
CA VAL A 36 13.41 -4.15 -16.25
C VAL A 36 12.92 -3.11 -17.28
N VAL A 37 13.78 -2.22 -17.77
CA VAL A 37 13.41 -1.16 -18.71
C VAL A 37 13.18 -1.74 -20.11
N ARG A 38 14.06 -2.62 -20.57
CA ARG A 38 13.92 -3.34 -21.84
C ARG A 38 12.70 -4.25 -21.83
N LEU A 39 12.43 -4.92 -20.72
CA LEU A 39 11.22 -5.72 -20.53
C LEU A 39 9.97 -4.86 -20.66
N ALA A 40 9.92 -3.69 -20.00
CA ALA A 40 8.80 -2.75 -20.13
C ALA A 40 8.63 -2.26 -21.58
N LYS A 41 9.73 -1.90 -22.26
CA LYS A 41 9.71 -1.46 -23.67
C LYS A 41 9.26 -2.54 -24.65
N SER A 42 9.55 -3.80 -24.35
CA SER A 42 9.14 -4.94 -25.18
C SER A 42 7.66 -5.31 -25.02
N ASN A 43 7.00 -4.82 -23.97
CA ASN A 43 5.62 -5.16 -23.65
C ASN A 43 4.66 -4.05 -24.10
N ALA A 44 3.79 -4.36 -25.07
CA ALA A 44 2.81 -3.41 -25.59
C ALA A 44 1.87 -2.83 -24.52
N ASN A 45 1.61 -3.57 -23.43
CA ASN A 45 0.75 -3.13 -22.33
C ASN A 45 1.45 -2.19 -21.34
N LEU A 46 2.77 -1.97 -21.48
CA LEU A 46 3.59 -1.12 -20.61
C LEU A 46 4.23 0.05 -21.38
N SER A 47 3.79 0.32 -22.60
CA SER A 47 4.36 1.38 -23.44
C SER A 47 4.29 2.77 -22.79
N VAL A 48 3.19 3.09 -22.09
CA VAL A 48 3.06 4.38 -21.37
C VAL A 48 4.03 4.46 -20.19
N LEU A 49 4.29 3.34 -19.50
CA LEU A 49 5.29 3.29 -18.44
C LEU A 49 6.70 3.55 -19.00
N ALA A 50 7.03 2.92 -20.14
CA ALA A 50 8.32 3.13 -20.80
C ALA A 50 8.53 4.60 -21.20
N GLU A 51 7.52 5.24 -21.78
CA GLU A 51 7.55 6.68 -22.08
C GLU A 51 7.73 7.53 -20.82
N ALA A 52 7.04 7.20 -19.73
CA ALA A 52 7.18 7.91 -18.45
C ALA A 52 8.59 7.78 -17.85
N ILE A 53 9.20 6.59 -17.93
CA ILE A 53 10.58 6.34 -17.47
C ILE A 53 11.58 7.17 -18.28
N ASP A 54 11.41 7.21 -19.61
CA ASP A 54 12.26 8.00 -20.49
C ASP A 54 12.08 9.52 -20.22
N ALA A 55 10.84 9.99 -20.04
CA ALA A 55 10.54 11.39 -19.73
C ALA A 55 11.10 11.84 -18.35
N ALA A 56 11.10 10.94 -17.36
CA ALA A 56 11.67 11.17 -16.04
C ALA A 56 13.20 11.04 -16.01
N GLY A 57 13.83 10.52 -17.07
CA GLY A 57 15.27 10.28 -17.11
C GLY A 57 15.76 9.17 -16.17
N LEU A 58 14.88 8.24 -15.79
CA LEU A 58 15.19 7.16 -14.84
C LEU A 58 15.66 5.86 -15.51
N ALA A 59 15.71 5.81 -16.84
CA ALA A 59 16.07 4.62 -17.59
C ALA A 59 17.44 4.05 -17.18
N THR A 60 18.46 4.90 -17.03
CA THR A 60 19.81 4.47 -16.63
C THR A 60 19.84 3.92 -15.21
N THR A 61 19.09 4.54 -14.28
CA THR A 61 18.99 4.11 -12.88
C THR A 61 18.27 2.77 -12.75
N LEU A 62 17.19 2.56 -13.50
CA LEU A 62 16.40 1.32 -13.45
C LEU A 62 17.00 0.18 -14.27
N SER A 63 17.91 0.47 -15.19
CA SER A 63 18.76 -0.52 -15.88
C SER A 63 20.06 -0.83 -15.12
N ALA A 64 20.34 -0.17 -14.00
CA ALA A 64 21.50 -0.46 -13.17
C ALA A 64 21.44 -1.88 -12.57
N ALA A 65 22.57 -2.36 -12.06
CA ALA A 65 22.65 -3.67 -11.40
C ALA A 65 21.74 -3.68 -10.15
N GLY A 66 20.80 -4.62 -10.13
CA GLY A 66 19.85 -4.82 -9.03
C GLY A 66 20.45 -5.53 -7.82
N PRO A 67 19.60 -5.90 -6.83
CA PRO A 67 18.22 -6.36 -7.06
C PRO A 67 17.13 -5.28 -6.93
N TYR A 68 16.23 -5.21 -7.92
CA TYR A 68 15.02 -4.37 -7.85
C TYR A 68 13.72 -5.20 -7.88
N THR A 69 12.66 -4.61 -7.34
CA THR A 69 11.27 -5.04 -7.63
C THR A 69 10.51 -3.86 -8.16
N VAL A 70 9.87 -4.00 -9.31
CA VAL A 70 9.11 -2.92 -9.94
C VAL A 70 7.65 -3.32 -10.08
N PHE A 71 6.77 -2.50 -9.51
CA PHE A 71 5.35 -2.60 -9.75
C PHE A 71 5.02 -1.80 -11.03
N ALA A 72 4.76 -2.49 -12.13
CA ALA A 72 4.59 -1.88 -13.45
C ALA A 72 3.10 -1.65 -13.75
N PRO A 73 2.60 -0.41 -13.71
CA PRO A 73 1.23 -0.12 -14.11
C PRO A 73 1.00 -0.35 -15.60
N THR A 74 -0.16 -0.93 -15.93
CA THR A 74 -0.59 -1.10 -17.32
C THR A 74 -0.92 0.23 -18.01
N ASN A 75 -1.02 0.23 -19.33
CA ASN A 75 -1.51 1.41 -20.08
C ASN A 75 -2.90 1.85 -19.60
N GLN A 76 -3.80 0.90 -19.28
CA GLN A 76 -5.13 1.22 -18.75
C GLN A 76 -5.02 1.92 -17.38
N ALA A 77 -4.12 1.47 -16.51
CA ALA A 77 -3.86 2.11 -15.22
C ALA A 77 -3.51 3.60 -15.36
N PHE A 78 -2.71 3.96 -16.37
CA PHE A 78 -2.39 5.36 -16.66
C PHE A 78 -3.58 6.12 -17.21
N LEU A 79 -4.38 5.54 -18.11
CA LEU A 79 -5.60 6.17 -18.62
C LEU A 79 -6.58 6.49 -17.49
N ASP A 80 -6.79 5.54 -16.57
CA ASP A 80 -7.64 5.72 -15.40
C ASP A 80 -7.10 6.82 -14.48
N LEU A 81 -5.77 6.88 -14.28
CA LEU A 81 -5.13 7.94 -13.50
C LEU A 81 -5.36 9.33 -14.13
N LEU A 82 -5.18 9.44 -15.45
CA LEU A 82 -5.37 10.71 -16.17
C LEU A 82 -6.81 11.21 -16.03
N ALA A 83 -7.79 10.29 -16.13
CA ALA A 83 -9.20 10.60 -15.91
C ALA A 83 -9.48 11.02 -14.46
N GLU A 84 -8.91 10.32 -13.47
CA GLU A 84 -9.05 10.63 -12.05
C GLU A 84 -8.48 12.01 -11.70
N LEU A 85 -7.30 12.34 -12.22
CA LEU A 85 -6.62 13.61 -11.99
C LEU A 85 -7.16 14.74 -12.88
N LYS A 86 -7.96 14.43 -13.90
CA LYS A 86 -8.47 15.35 -14.92
C LYS A 86 -7.34 16.11 -15.63
N ILE A 87 -6.26 15.41 -15.95
CA ILE A 87 -5.10 15.94 -16.69
C ILE A 87 -4.88 15.15 -17.99
N SER A 88 -4.23 15.78 -18.95
CA SER A 88 -3.78 15.14 -20.18
C SER A 88 -2.48 14.37 -19.99
N LYS A 89 -2.21 13.43 -20.90
CA LYS A 89 -0.91 12.72 -20.96
C LYS A 89 0.26 13.68 -21.09
N ALA A 90 0.11 14.76 -21.85
CA ALA A 90 1.16 15.77 -22.04
C ALA A 90 1.48 16.51 -20.73
N GLU A 91 0.47 16.88 -19.94
CA GLU A 91 0.67 17.51 -18.64
C GLU A 91 1.35 16.57 -17.63
N LEU A 92 0.97 15.29 -17.63
CA LEU A 92 1.63 14.28 -16.81
C LEU A 92 3.11 14.14 -17.19
N LEU A 93 3.42 14.03 -18.49
CA LEU A 93 4.79 13.87 -18.98
C LEU A 93 5.65 15.12 -18.83
N ALA A 94 5.04 16.31 -18.82
CA ALA A 94 5.73 17.56 -18.58
C ALA A 94 6.19 17.70 -17.10
N ASN A 95 5.51 17.05 -16.16
CA ASN A 95 5.83 17.15 -14.74
C ASN A 95 6.86 16.11 -14.29
N LYS A 96 8.14 16.41 -14.52
CA LYS A 96 9.26 15.52 -14.20
C LYS A 96 9.39 15.19 -12.71
N ASP A 97 9.13 16.14 -11.82
CA ASP A 97 9.24 15.92 -10.38
C ASP A 97 8.17 14.95 -9.89
N PHE A 98 6.94 15.13 -10.38
CA PHE A 98 5.85 14.21 -10.09
C PHE A 98 6.14 12.82 -10.65
N LEU A 99 6.57 12.71 -11.91
CA LEU A 99 6.93 11.42 -12.51
C LEU A 99 8.04 10.72 -11.75
N THR A 100 9.10 11.45 -11.37
CA THR A 100 10.21 10.88 -10.62
C THR A 100 9.74 10.34 -9.27
N SER A 101 8.92 11.11 -8.55
CA SER A 101 8.33 10.68 -7.28
C SER A 101 7.44 9.45 -7.43
N VAL A 102 6.56 9.44 -8.43
CA VAL A 102 5.66 8.31 -8.70
C VAL A 102 6.43 7.07 -9.14
N LEU A 103 7.37 7.18 -10.08
CA LEU A 103 8.13 6.04 -10.58
C LEU A 103 9.04 5.44 -9.50
N THR A 104 9.71 6.26 -8.70
CA THR A 104 10.52 5.76 -7.56
C THR A 104 9.66 5.15 -6.45
N TYR A 105 8.38 5.52 -6.35
CA TYR A 105 7.41 4.90 -5.44
C TYR A 105 6.95 3.51 -5.91
N HIS A 106 7.06 3.20 -7.21
CA HIS A 106 6.77 1.85 -7.74
C HIS A 106 7.94 0.87 -7.59
N VAL A 107 9.09 1.34 -7.10
CA VAL A 107 10.34 0.57 -7.10
C VAL A 107 10.75 0.26 -5.67
N LEU A 108 11.11 -1.00 -5.44
CA LEU A 108 11.80 -1.45 -4.22
C LEU A 108 13.27 -1.70 -4.53
N GLY A 109 14.15 -1.30 -3.61
CA GLY A 109 15.59 -1.58 -3.67
C GLY A 109 15.96 -3.01 -3.27
N SER A 110 15.05 -3.96 -3.45
CA SER A 110 15.26 -5.38 -3.15
C SER A 110 14.42 -6.25 -4.08
N LYS A 111 14.81 -7.52 -4.26
CA LYS A 111 14.06 -8.51 -5.04
C LYS A 111 13.03 -9.19 -4.13
N VAL A 112 11.76 -8.99 -4.43
CA VAL A 112 10.61 -9.51 -3.68
C VAL A 112 9.67 -10.18 -4.68
N VAL A 113 9.68 -11.51 -4.67
CA VAL A 113 8.68 -12.32 -5.39
C VAL A 113 7.34 -12.27 -4.66
N SER A 114 6.25 -12.57 -5.37
CA SER A 114 4.87 -12.50 -4.86
C SER A 114 4.69 -13.26 -3.53
N SER A 115 5.29 -14.44 -3.42
CA SER A 115 5.24 -15.28 -2.22
C SER A 115 6.03 -14.73 -1.03
N ALA A 116 6.95 -13.81 -1.27
CA ALA A 116 7.80 -13.17 -0.26
C ALA A 116 7.33 -11.75 0.09
N VAL A 117 6.24 -11.26 -0.53
CA VAL A 117 5.68 -9.95 -0.21
C VAL A 117 5.14 -9.98 1.22
N PRO A 118 5.61 -9.09 2.12
CA PRO A 118 5.17 -9.09 3.51
C PRO A 118 3.76 -8.48 3.61
N VAL A 119 2.74 -9.35 3.54
CA VAL A 119 1.33 -8.94 3.58
C VAL A 119 0.99 -8.27 4.91
N GLY A 120 0.27 -7.15 4.84
CA GLY A 120 -0.16 -6.37 6.01
C GLY A 120 0.92 -5.48 6.63
N GLN A 121 2.18 -5.65 6.21
CA GLN A 121 3.32 -4.87 6.70
C GLN A 121 3.54 -3.63 5.83
N PRO A 122 4.12 -2.56 6.37
CA PRO A 122 4.52 -1.40 5.58
C PRO A 122 5.71 -1.80 4.69
N ILE A 123 5.59 -1.53 3.38
CA ILE A 123 6.65 -1.77 2.40
C ILE A 123 7.22 -0.41 2.01
N THR A 124 8.49 -0.17 2.34
CA THR A 124 9.19 1.08 2.02
C THR A 124 9.74 1.03 0.60
N THR A 125 9.45 2.09 -0.15
CA THR A 125 9.86 2.29 -1.54
C THR A 125 11.18 3.05 -1.64
N VAL A 126 11.80 3.09 -2.82
CA VAL A 126 13.00 3.90 -3.07
C VAL A 126 12.74 5.40 -2.83
N GLN A 127 11.51 5.86 -3.05
CA GLN A 127 11.07 7.24 -2.76
C GLN A 127 11.05 7.58 -1.27
N LYS A 128 11.22 6.59 -0.37
CA LYS A 128 11.07 6.63 1.10
C LYS A 128 9.61 6.65 1.60
N GLY A 129 8.63 6.83 0.71
CA GLY A 129 7.23 6.56 1.01
C GLY A 129 6.99 5.06 1.22
N TYR A 130 5.84 4.72 1.80
CA TYR A 130 5.42 3.34 2.05
C TYR A 130 4.04 3.06 1.48
N PHE A 131 3.79 1.80 1.16
CA PHE A 131 2.48 1.25 0.83
C PHE A 131 2.25 -0.03 1.63
N LYS A 132 1.04 -0.58 1.58
CA LYS A 132 0.70 -1.86 2.21
C LYS A 132 0.31 -2.88 1.15
N ALA A 133 0.89 -4.08 1.21
CA ALA A 133 0.41 -5.21 0.44
C ALA A 133 -0.71 -5.96 1.19
N GLY A 134 -1.72 -6.39 0.46
CA GLY A 134 -2.86 -7.17 0.92
C GLY A 134 -3.05 -8.42 0.06
N THR A 135 -4.07 -9.19 0.39
CA THR A 135 -4.55 -10.28 -0.46
C THR A 135 -6.06 -10.18 -0.60
N LEU A 136 -6.56 -10.39 -1.82
CA LEU A 136 -7.98 -10.53 -2.10
C LEU A 136 -8.18 -11.88 -2.81
N GLY A 137 -8.64 -12.88 -2.05
CA GLY A 137 -8.68 -14.26 -2.51
C GLY A 137 -7.27 -14.79 -2.77
N ARG A 138 -6.96 -15.12 -4.03
CA ARG A 138 -5.63 -15.62 -4.46
C ARG A 138 -4.72 -14.54 -5.03
N SER A 139 -5.23 -13.32 -5.23
CA SER A 139 -4.49 -12.23 -5.87
C SER A 139 -3.89 -11.29 -4.83
N LEU A 140 -2.67 -10.83 -5.09
CA LEU A 140 -2.05 -9.76 -4.32
C LEU A 140 -2.73 -8.44 -4.63
N THR A 141 -2.95 -7.65 -3.59
CA THR A 141 -3.43 -6.28 -3.71
C THR A 141 -2.42 -5.32 -3.10
N ILE A 142 -2.40 -4.09 -3.56
CA ILE A 142 -1.53 -3.04 -3.02
C ILE A 142 -2.39 -1.83 -2.71
N THR A 143 -2.35 -1.40 -1.45
CA THR A 143 -2.94 -0.16 -0.98
C THR A 143 -1.87 0.92 -0.98
N ASP A 144 -1.99 1.88 -1.90
CA ASP A 144 -1.03 2.98 -2.04
C ASP A 144 -1.17 4.04 -0.94
N GLY A 145 -0.25 5.01 -0.90
CA GLY A 145 -0.23 6.07 0.11
C GLY A 145 -1.43 7.02 0.05
N ARG A 146 -2.24 6.97 -1.01
CA ARG A 146 -3.53 7.67 -1.10
C ARG A 146 -4.71 6.77 -0.74
N ASN A 147 -4.45 5.61 -0.13
CA ASN A 147 -5.43 4.61 0.29
C ASN A 147 -6.23 4.00 -0.87
N ARG A 148 -5.69 4.03 -2.09
CA ARG A 148 -6.31 3.38 -3.25
C ARG A 148 -5.79 1.96 -3.36
N VAL A 149 -6.70 1.02 -3.62
CA VAL A 149 -6.37 -0.39 -3.76
C VAL A 149 -6.20 -0.73 -5.23
N SER A 150 -5.08 -1.35 -5.55
CA SER A 150 -4.71 -1.89 -6.86
C SER A 150 -4.53 -3.39 -6.78
N ASN A 151 -4.80 -4.09 -7.88
CA ASN A 151 -4.60 -5.53 -8.01
C ASN A 151 -3.32 -5.80 -8.81
N VAL A 152 -2.60 -6.83 -8.39
CA VAL A 152 -1.50 -7.39 -9.18
C VAL A 152 -2.11 -8.32 -10.25
N VAL A 153 -1.97 -7.92 -11.51
CA VAL A 153 -2.51 -8.62 -12.69
C VAL A 153 -1.60 -9.79 -13.07
N THR A 154 -0.30 -9.53 -13.14
CA THR A 154 0.73 -10.53 -13.46
C THR A 154 1.86 -10.37 -12.46
N ALA A 155 2.17 -11.44 -11.73
CA ALA A 155 3.25 -11.42 -10.75
C ALA A 155 4.47 -12.20 -11.25
N ASP A 156 5.62 -11.95 -10.63
CA ASP A 156 6.85 -12.73 -10.77
C ASP A 156 7.44 -12.78 -12.20
N VAL A 157 7.33 -11.67 -12.95
CA VAL A 157 8.02 -11.56 -14.24
C VAL A 157 9.51 -11.32 -13.98
N VAL A 158 10.33 -12.32 -14.30
CA VAL A 158 11.78 -12.28 -14.05
C VAL A 158 12.47 -11.34 -15.04
N ALA A 159 13.26 -10.41 -14.51
CA ALA A 159 14.15 -9.53 -15.26
C ALA A 159 15.60 -9.76 -14.82
N GLN A 160 16.57 -9.35 -15.64
CA GLN A 160 18.00 -9.54 -15.35
C GLN A 160 18.41 -8.92 -14.01
N ASN A 161 17.88 -7.73 -13.71
CA ASN A 161 18.22 -6.93 -12.54
C ASN A 161 17.09 -6.92 -11.50
N GLY A 162 16.09 -7.80 -11.58
CA GLY A 162 14.98 -7.77 -10.64
C GLY A 162 13.78 -8.64 -10.95
N VAL A 163 12.63 -8.23 -10.41
CA VAL A 163 11.31 -8.82 -10.67
C VAL A 163 10.32 -7.70 -10.99
N VAL A 164 9.43 -7.96 -11.94
CA VAL A 164 8.35 -7.04 -12.29
C VAL A 164 7.00 -7.66 -11.94
N HIS A 165 6.17 -6.89 -11.25
CA HIS A 165 4.77 -7.20 -10.96
C HIS A 165 3.89 -6.21 -11.69
N THR A 166 3.10 -6.65 -12.66
CA THR A 166 2.16 -5.79 -13.39
C THR A 166 0.93 -5.49 -12.54
N ILE A 167 0.52 -4.22 -12.47
CA ILE A 167 -0.61 -3.76 -11.66
C ILE A 167 -1.64 -3.00 -12.49
N ASP A 168 -2.89 -2.99 -12.02
CA ASP A 168 -4.03 -2.36 -12.71
C ASP A 168 -4.23 -0.87 -12.37
N LYS A 169 -3.46 -0.29 -11.44
CA LYS A 169 -3.48 1.15 -11.12
C LYS A 169 -2.08 1.68 -10.90
N VAL A 170 -1.87 2.96 -11.18
CA VAL A 170 -0.62 3.66 -10.83
C VAL A 170 -0.61 3.93 -9.33
N LEU A 171 0.38 3.43 -8.60
CA LEU A 171 0.58 3.70 -7.17
C LEU A 171 0.98 5.16 -6.97
N LEU A 172 0.30 5.85 -6.05
CA LEU A 172 0.63 7.23 -5.72
C LEU A 172 1.12 7.35 -4.28
N PRO A 173 2.21 8.10 -4.04
CA PRO A 173 2.63 8.41 -2.68
C PRO A 173 1.57 9.27 -1.98
N ALA A 174 1.53 9.14 -0.65
CA ALA A 174 0.66 9.94 0.20
C ALA A 174 0.94 11.43 0.00
N ASN A 175 -0.12 12.21 -0.19
CA ASN A 175 -0.05 13.66 -0.40
C ASN A 175 -0.67 14.46 0.75
N LYS A 176 -1.16 13.79 1.80
CA LYS A 176 -1.81 14.38 2.96
C LYS A 176 -1.18 13.84 4.23
N ASN A 177 -0.90 14.71 5.19
CA ASN A 177 -0.47 14.29 6.53
C ASN A 177 -1.66 13.69 7.33
N VAL A 178 -1.42 13.18 8.53
CA VAL A 178 -2.46 12.54 9.35
C VAL A 178 -3.65 13.46 9.63
N LEU A 179 -3.42 14.75 9.89
CA LEU A 179 -4.50 15.71 10.13
C LEU A 179 -5.32 15.96 8.86
N GLN A 180 -4.66 16.23 7.74
CA GLN A 180 -5.31 16.42 6.44
C GLN A 180 -6.05 15.16 5.97
N THR A 181 -5.54 13.99 6.31
CA THR A 181 -6.18 12.70 6.02
C THR A 181 -7.43 12.53 6.87
N ALA A 182 -7.39 12.82 8.17
CA ALA A 182 -8.57 12.81 9.03
C ALA A 182 -9.65 13.78 8.54
N ILE A 183 -9.27 15.00 8.13
CA ILE A 183 -10.19 15.97 7.52
C ILE A 183 -10.78 15.43 6.22
N ALA A 184 -9.96 14.82 5.36
CA ALA A 184 -10.45 14.27 4.09
C ALA A 184 -11.40 13.07 4.25
N LEU A 185 -11.25 12.30 5.34
CA LEU A 185 -12.19 11.23 5.69
C LEU A 185 -13.49 11.79 6.28
N SER A 186 -13.42 12.96 6.94
CA SER A 186 -14.58 13.69 7.46
C SER A 186 -15.28 14.44 6.33
N THR A 187 -16.10 13.74 5.56
CA THR A 187 -16.89 14.35 4.48
C THR A 187 -18.09 15.13 5.04
N GLU A 188 -18.62 16.08 4.27
CA GLU A 188 -19.86 16.82 4.61
C GLU A 188 -21.05 15.90 4.92
N ALA A 189 -21.10 14.71 4.30
CA ALA A 189 -22.17 13.74 4.50
C ALA A 189 -21.98 12.86 5.75
N GLN A 190 -20.74 12.66 6.20
CA GLN A 190 -20.36 11.85 7.36
C GLN A 190 -19.15 12.51 8.03
N PRO A 191 -19.38 13.50 8.92
CA PRO A 191 -18.31 14.29 9.50
C PRO A 191 -17.60 13.53 10.64
N GLU A 192 -17.24 12.26 10.45
CA GLU A 192 -16.87 11.34 11.53
C GLU A 192 -15.73 11.82 12.43
N PHE A 193 -14.85 12.70 11.95
CA PHE A 193 -13.70 13.21 12.71
C PHE A 193 -13.74 14.72 13.00
N SER A 194 -14.87 15.40 12.79
CA SER A 194 -14.94 16.86 12.94
C SER A 194 -14.62 17.32 14.37
N ILE A 195 -15.10 16.61 15.40
CA ILE A 195 -14.81 16.95 16.80
C ILE A 195 -13.32 16.74 17.13
N LEU A 196 -12.69 15.71 16.55
CA LEU A 196 -11.26 15.48 16.70
C LEU A 196 -10.45 16.65 16.14
N VAL A 197 -10.79 17.12 14.95
CA VAL A 197 -10.11 18.25 14.29
C VAL A 197 -10.27 19.52 15.12
N GLU A 198 -11.48 19.82 15.62
CA GLU A 198 -11.71 20.95 16.53
C GLU A 198 -10.86 20.85 17.80
N ALA A 199 -10.79 19.66 18.40
CA ALA A 199 -9.99 19.42 19.61
C ALA A 199 -8.49 19.61 19.36
N VAL A 200 -7.97 19.15 18.21
CA VAL A 200 -6.57 19.35 17.82
C VAL A 200 -6.24 20.84 17.63
N VAL A 201 -7.17 21.60 17.04
CA VAL A 201 -7.02 23.05 16.88
C VAL A 201 -7.04 23.75 18.24
N ALA A 202 -8.00 23.42 19.11
CA ALA A 202 -8.10 23.99 20.46
C ALA A 202 -6.88 23.65 21.34
N ALA A 203 -6.33 22.44 21.17
CA ALA A 203 -5.13 21.98 21.87
C ALA A 203 -3.81 22.52 21.28
N ASP A 204 -3.85 23.23 20.15
CA ASP A 204 -2.68 23.76 19.45
C ASP A 204 -1.68 22.67 19.02
N LEU A 205 -2.21 21.50 18.64
CA LEU A 205 -1.44 20.33 18.22
C LEU A 205 -1.33 20.20 16.69
N VAL A 206 -1.87 21.16 15.94
CA VAL A 206 -1.87 21.16 14.46
C VAL A 206 -0.45 21.02 13.92
N THR A 207 0.50 21.78 14.45
CA THR A 207 1.91 21.75 14.04
C THR A 207 2.59 20.44 14.41
N THR A 208 2.25 19.87 15.57
CA THR A 208 2.81 18.60 16.05
C THR A 208 2.35 17.44 15.17
N LEU A 209 1.05 17.34 14.89
CA LEU A 209 0.49 16.28 14.03
C LEU A 209 0.78 16.50 12.54
N SER A 210 1.17 17.71 12.14
CA SER A 210 1.64 18.00 10.79
C SER A 210 3.16 17.85 10.63
N GLY A 211 3.89 17.63 11.73
CA GLY A 211 5.34 17.52 11.74
C GLY A 211 5.87 16.21 11.16
N ASP A 212 7.19 16.07 11.21
CA ASP A 212 7.91 14.92 10.68
C ASP A 212 7.55 13.65 11.48
N GLY A 213 6.96 12.68 10.78
CA GLY A 213 6.57 11.40 11.33
C GLY A 213 7.69 10.35 11.34
N PRO A 214 7.35 9.06 11.50
CA PRO A 214 6.00 8.51 11.45
C PRO A 214 5.24 8.53 12.79
N PHE A 215 3.94 8.80 12.72
CA PHE A 215 3.00 8.68 13.83
C PHE A 215 1.93 7.62 13.56
N THR A 216 1.47 6.95 14.62
CA THR A 216 0.25 6.14 14.58
C THR A 216 -0.81 6.82 15.43
N VAL A 217 -1.91 7.24 14.81
CA VAL A 217 -2.99 7.97 15.47
C VAL A 217 -4.21 7.07 15.60
N PHE A 218 -4.65 6.83 16.82
CA PHE A 218 -5.93 6.20 17.10
C PHE A 218 -7.01 7.29 17.13
N ALA A 219 -7.73 7.49 16.03
CA ALA A 219 -8.64 8.62 15.84
C ALA A 219 -10.07 8.27 16.31
N PRO A 220 -10.57 8.86 17.42
CA PRO A 220 -11.94 8.65 17.85
C PRO A 220 -12.92 9.35 16.90
N ASN A 221 -14.01 8.66 16.57
CA ASN A 221 -15.09 9.25 15.79
C ASN A 221 -15.99 10.18 16.64
N ASN A 222 -16.90 10.91 16.01
CA ASN A 222 -17.79 11.83 16.71
C ASN A 222 -18.70 11.13 17.74
N ALA A 223 -19.11 9.89 17.47
CA ALA A 223 -19.90 9.11 18.43
C ALA A 223 -19.10 8.78 19.70
N ALA A 224 -17.80 8.52 19.56
CA ALA A 224 -16.87 8.33 20.66
C ALA A 224 -16.78 9.56 21.56
N PHE A 225 -16.69 10.76 20.97
CA PHE A 225 -16.69 12.02 21.71
C PHE A 225 -18.03 12.30 22.38
N ALA A 226 -19.15 12.06 21.69
CA ALA A 226 -20.48 12.23 22.27
C ALA A 226 -20.66 11.33 23.50
N ALA A 227 -20.25 10.06 23.42
CA ALA A 227 -20.28 9.13 24.54
C ALA A 227 -19.40 9.60 25.70
N LEU A 228 -18.20 10.12 25.42
CA LEU A 228 -17.31 10.68 26.44
C LEU A 228 -17.95 11.88 27.17
N LEU A 229 -18.57 12.80 26.42
CA LEU A 229 -19.20 13.99 27.00
C LEU A 229 -20.35 13.61 27.94
N THR A 230 -21.16 12.61 27.56
CA THR A 230 -22.19 12.04 28.43
C THR A 230 -21.60 11.37 29.67
N GLU A 231 -20.55 10.57 29.51
CA GLU A 231 -19.87 9.87 30.62
C GLU A 231 -19.29 10.85 31.65
N LEU A 232 -18.72 11.97 31.19
CA LEU A 232 -18.13 13.00 32.05
C LEU A 232 -19.14 14.03 32.57
N GLY A 233 -20.39 14.01 32.08
CA GLY A 233 -21.39 15.03 32.42
C GLY A 233 -20.97 16.45 32.02
N THR A 234 -20.21 16.59 30.93
CA THR A 234 -19.64 17.87 30.49
C THR A 234 -20.11 18.25 29.09
N THR A 235 -19.92 19.52 28.72
CA THR A 235 -20.27 20.01 27.39
C THR A 235 -19.05 20.02 26.48
N LYS A 236 -19.28 19.97 25.15
CA LYS A 236 -18.20 20.11 24.16
C LYS A 236 -17.39 21.39 24.41
N ALA A 237 -18.06 22.51 24.70
CA ALA A 237 -17.39 23.78 24.96
C ALA A 237 -16.50 23.74 26.21
N ALA A 238 -16.95 23.10 27.29
CA ALA A 238 -16.14 22.94 28.50
C ALA A 238 -14.92 22.03 28.25
N LEU A 239 -15.10 20.93 27.51
CA LEU A 239 -13.98 20.05 27.13
C LEU A 239 -12.97 20.79 26.24
N LEU A 240 -13.44 21.55 25.25
CA LEU A 240 -12.58 22.31 24.34
C LEU A 240 -11.87 23.50 25.00
N ALA A 241 -12.39 24.00 26.13
CA ALA A 241 -11.76 25.07 26.90
C ALA A 241 -10.57 24.59 27.75
N ASP A 242 -10.54 23.32 28.13
CA ASP A 242 -9.46 22.74 28.94
C ASP A 242 -8.29 22.25 28.06
N LYS A 243 -7.48 23.21 27.61
CA LYS A 243 -6.30 22.93 26.77
C LYS A 243 -5.33 21.91 27.40
N PRO A 244 -4.93 22.00 28.69
CA PRO A 244 -4.07 21.00 29.32
C PRO A 244 -4.63 19.57 29.26
N LEU A 245 -5.92 19.41 29.55
CA LEU A 245 -6.59 18.11 29.46
C LEU A 245 -6.62 17.59 28.02
N LEU A 246 -7.00 18.43 27.05
CA LEU A 246 -7.01 18.06 25.64
C LEU A 246 -5.63 17.63 25.16
N THR A 247 -4.59 18.38 25.48
CA THR A 247 -3.22 18.01 25.09
C THR A 247 -2.85 16.64 25.68
N LYS A 248 -3.16 16.38 26.96
CA LYS A 248 -2.90 15.08 27.61
C LYS A 248 -3.68 13.95 26.94
N VAL A 249 -4.97 14.15 26.64
CA VAL A 249 -5.82 13.13 26.01
C VAL A 249 -5.42 12.89 24.56
N LEU A 250 -5.21 13.93 23.76
CA LEU A 250 -4.88 13.80 22.35
C LEU A 250 -3.50 13.16 22.16
N THR A 251 -2.49 13.53 22.96
CA THR A 251 -1.17 12.89 22.91
C THR A 251 -1.19 11.43 23.38
N TYR A 252 -2.20 11.02 24.16
CA TYR A 252 -2.43 9.63 24.54
C TYR A 252 -3.02 8.80 23.37
N HIS A 253 -3.66 9.43 22.39
CA HIS A 253 -4.12 8.75 21.16
C HIS A 253 -3.02 8.58 20.11
N VAL A 254 -1.84 9.16 20.34
CA VAL A 254 -0.73 9.14 19.39
C VAL A 254 0.35 8.20 19.91
N VAL A 255 0.78 7.28 19.06
CA VAL A 255 1.91 6.38 19.30
C VAL A 255 3.05 6.78 18.36
N PRO A 256 4.29 6.93 18.87
CA PRO A 256 5.44 7.18 18.01
C PRO A 256 5.76 5.96 17.16
N GLY A 257 6.05 6.15 15.88
CA GLY A 257 6.33 5.08 14.94
C GLY A 257 5.17 4.76 14.01
N LEU A 258 5.48 4.06 12.91
CA LEU A 258 4.50 3.53 11.97
C LEU A 258 4.10 2.12 12.43
N VAL A 259 2.87 1.95 12.89
CA VAL A 259 2.33 0.66 13.33
C VAL A 259 1.06 0.39 12.54
N LEU A 260 1.19 -0.44 11.50
CA LEU A 260 0.03 -0.99 10.81
C LEU A 260 -0.65 -2.06 11.67
N LYS A 261 -1.89 -2.41 11.34
CA LYS A 261 -2.71 -3.44 12.00
C LYS A 261 -1.92 -4.73 12.23
N ALA A 262 -1.17 -5.18 11.23
CA ALA A 262 -0.41 -6.43 11.31
C ALA A 262 0.78 -6.37 12.28
N GLN A 263 1.18 -5.17 12.71
CA GLN A 263 2.29 -4.91 13.62
C GLN A 263 1.83 -4.47 15.01
N VAL A 264 0.52 -4.30 15.23
CA VAL A 264 0.00 -3.88 16.54
C VAL A 264 0.37 -4.94 17.59
N PRO A 265 1.14 -4.59 18.65
CA PRO A 265 1.50 -5.54 19.69
C PRO A 265 0.26 -5.99 20.47
N VAL A 266 -0.15 -7.24 20.28
CA VAL A 266 -1.29 -7.82 21.01
C VAL A 266 -0.87 -8.25 22.42
N GLY A 267 -1.68 -7.88 23.40
CA GLY A 267 -1.48 -8.23 24.81
C GLY A 267 -0.31 -7.53 25.48
N SER A 268 0.41 -6.67 24.76
CA SER A 268 1.58 -5.95 25.27
C SER A 268 1.26 -4.46 25.48
N PRO A 269 1.84 -3.81 26.50
CA PRO A 269 1.71 -2.37 26.67
C PRO A 269 2.32 -1.60 25.49
N ILE A 270 1.56 -0.67 24.93
CA ILE A 270 1.98 0.26 23.87
C ILE A 270 2.16 1.64 24.47
N THR A 271 3.36 2.20 24.37
CA THR A 271 3.69 3.53 24.90
C THR A 271 3.24 4.63 23.95
N THR A 272 2.51 5.60 24.49
CA THR A 272 2.00 6.76 23.75
C THR A 272 2.99 7.93 23.81
N VAL A 273 2.76 8.98 23.01
CA VAL A 273 3.53 10.24 23.07
C VAL A 273 3.39 10.90 24.44
N GLN A 274 2.24 10.72 25.11
CA GLN A 274 2.01 11.19 26.47
C GLN A 274 2.84 10.44 27.53
N LYS A 275 3.44 9.29 27.16
CA LYS A 275 4.25 8.35 27.96
C LYS A 275 3.45 7.30 28.75
N ASP A 276 2.15 7.49 28.98
CA ASP A 276 1.31 6.41 29.47
C ASP A 276 1.14 5.32 28.40
N THR A 277 0.74 4.13 28.85
CA THR A 277 0.53 2.96 27.98
C THR A 277 -0.95 2.61 27.84
N PHE A 278 -1.30 1.87 26.79
CA PHE A 278 -2.54 1.09 26.71
C PHE A 278 -2.23 -0.30 26.17
N THR A 279 -3.19 -1.22 26.19
CA THR A 279 -3.02 -2.56 25.60
C THR A 279 -4.04 -2.79 24.50
N VAL A 280 -3.69 -3.60 23.50
CA VAL A 280 -4.61 -4.02 22.44
C VAL A 280 -4.76 -5.53 22.50
N ASN A 281 -5.99 -6.04 22.46
CA ASN A 281 -6.25 -7.48 22.46
C ASN A 281 -6.36 -8.04 21.03
N ALA A 282 -6.49 -9.36 20.91
CA ALA A 282 -6.59 -10.05 19.62
C ALA A 282 -7.84 -9.66 18.81
N ALA A 283 -8.86 -9.12 19.46
CA ALA A 283 -10.08 -8.60 18.82
C ALA A 283 -9.92 -7.14 18.36
N LEU A 284 -8.71 -6.57 18.40
CA LEU A 284 -8.43 -5.16 18.09
C LEU A 284 -9.22 -4.19 18.96
N ALA A 285 -9.46 -4.57 20.22
CA ALA A 285 -9.98 -3.67 21.22
C ALA A 285 -8.84 -3.15 22.10
N ILE A 286 -8.77 -1.84 22.23
CA ILE A 286 -7.86 -1.11 23.10
C ILE A 286 -8.45 -1.09 24.51
N THR A 287 -7.66 -1.48 25.51
CA THR A 287 -7.97 -1.24 26.93
C THR A 287 -7.11 -0.09 27.44
N ASP A 288 -7.76 1.01 27.82
CA ASP A 288 -7.10 2.20 28.37
C ASP A 288 -6.74 2.04 29.86
N GLN A 289 -6.03 3.03 30.43
CA GLN A 289 -5.61 3.00 31.83
C GLN A 289 -6.76 3.12 32.84
N ARG A 290 -7.97 3.41 32.38
CA ARG A 290 -9.20 3.44 33.20
C ARG A 290 -10.01 2.15 33.07
N ALA A 291 -9.40 1.09 32.51
CA ALA A 291 -10.03 -0.20 32.23
C ALA A 291 -11.25 -0.11 31.30
N ARG A 292 -11.31 0.92 30.45
CA ARG A 292 -12.36 1.06 29.44
C ARG A 292 -11.88 0.46 28.13
N SER A 293 -12.81 -0.17 27.42
CA SER A 293 -12.55 -0.79 26.13
C SER A 293 -13.00 0.11 24.97
N ALA A 294 -12.16 0.28 23.96
CA ALA A 294 -12.43 0.97 22.71
C ALA A 294 -12.14 0.04 21.53
N ASN A 295 -13.07 -0.13 20.60
CA ASN A 295 -12.85 -0.98 19.42
C ASN A 295 -12.26 -0.16 18.27
N ILE A 296 -11.34 -0.77 17.53
CA ILE A 296 -10.81 -0.20 16.29
C ILE A 296 -11.78 -0.53 15.14
N THR A 297 -12.45 0.49 14.61
CA THR A 297 -13.49 0.37 13.58
C THR A 297 -12.94 0.40 12.15
N ALA A 298 -11.84 1.11 11.93
CA ALA A 298 -11.11 1.13 10.66
C ALA A 298 -9.61 1.12 10.92
N THR A 299 -8.86 0.45 10.06
CA THR A 299 -7.41 0.27 10.23
C THR A 299 -6.64 0.64 8.98
N ASP A 300 -5.37 1.03 9.18
CA ASP A 300 -4.38 1.22 8.12
C ASP A 300 -4.75 2.32 7.11
N VAL A 301 -5.30 3.44 7.58
CA VAL A 301 -5.44 4.62 6.73
C VAL A 301 -4.09 5.33 6.67
N LEU A 302 -3.41 5.19 5.54
CA LEU A 302 -2.08 5.73 5.29
C LEU A 302 -2.12 7.26 5.10
N ALA A 303 -1.10 7.93 5.61
CA ALA A 303 -0.83 9.35 5.46
C ALA A 303 0.68 9.57 5.21
N SER A 304 1.08 10.78 4.80
CA SER A 304 2.48 11.07 4.46
C SER A 304 3.43 10.99 5.66
N ASN A 305 2.93 11.30 6.85
CA ASN A 305 3.68 11.29 8.11
C ASN A 305 3.16 10.25 9.11
N GLY A 306 2.35 9.28 8.69
CA GLY A 306 1.84 8.28 9.64
C GLY A 306 0.68 7.42 9.14
N VAL A 307 0.01 6.78 10.08
CA VAL A 307 -1.18 5.96 9.85
C VAL A 307 -2.27 6.31 10.86
N ILE A 308 -3.53 6.21 10.43
CA ILE A 308 -4.70 6.41 11.26
C ILE A 308 -5.44 5.08 11.43
N HIS A 309 -5.80 4.76 12.67
CA HIS A 309 -6.75 3.71 13.03
C HIS A 309 -7.96 4.37 13.68
N ALA A 310 -9.15 4.23 13.10
CA ALA A 310 -10.35 4.82 13.66
C ALA A 310 -10.86 4.00 14.85
N ILE A 311 -11.33 4.65 15.90
CA ILE A 311 -11.85 4.01 17.12
C ILE A 311 -13.24 4.52 17.48
N ASP A 312 -14.04 3.67 18.13
CA ASP A 312 -15.42 3.98 18.54
C ASP A 312 -15.54 4.62 19.94
N LYS A 313 -14.43 4.72 20.68
CA LYS A 313 -14.40 5.31 22.02
C LYS A 313 -13.10 6.09 22.25
N VAL A 314 -13.19 7.28 22.84
CA VAL A 314 -12.02 8.09 23.20
C VAL A 314 -11.26 7.36 24.29
N ILE A 315 -9.96 7.11 24.14
CA ILE A 315 -9.13 6.46 25.17
C ILE A 315 -8.58 7.50 26.15
N LEU A 316 -8.57 7.18 27.45
CA LEU A 316 -8.16 8.13 28.48
C LEU A 316 -6.90 7.67 29.23
N PRO A 317 -5.96 8.59 29.48
CA PRO A 317 -4.78 8.31 30.30
C PRO A 317 -5.16 8.16 31.78
N LYS A 318 -4.16 7.86 32.62
CA LYS A 318 -4.37 7.77 34.06
C LYS A 318 -4.99 9.07 34.62
N PRO A 319 -5.91 8.97 35.60
CA PRO A 319 -6.48 10.13 36.30
C PRO A 319 -5.41 11.15 36.68
#